data_AF-A0A3M1JVP5-F1
#
_entry.id   AF-A0A3M1JVP5-F1
#
_cell.length_a   1.000
_cell.length_b   1.000
_cell.length_c   1.000
_cell.angle_alpha   90.00
_cell.angle_beta   90.00
_cell.angle_gamma   90.00
#
_symmetry.space_group_name_H-M   'P 1'
#
loop_
_entity.id
_entity.type
_entity.pdbx_description
1 polymer ?
#
loop_
_entity_poly.entity_id
_entity_poly.type
_entity_poly.pdbx_seq_one_letter_code
_entity_poly.pdbx_strand_id
1 'polypeptide(L)'
;MRSVAVIAGLGIALLGIGAAAAQQAGFAQQSDLDLPLSEYLRTAGPDVKLVEPGALRIDGARMICGKRPTVIDPGFESWGGAYPGYLILNPKRMEGLSTVIKMFIYAHECGHQFIGRDEDAADCFAVKRGRRYGWLGPEGLEEVCTFMAKLKGDWDHAAGPDRCRKMKICYQQAAPRAADKKQ
;
A
#
# COMPACT_ATOMS: atom_id res chain seq x y z
N MET A 1 73.04 29.10 46.84
CA MET A 1 72.61 27.72 46.53
C MET A 1 71.28 27.81 45.79
N ARG A 2 71.14 26.97 44.74
CA ARG A 2 70.17 27.08 43.64
C ARG A 2 68.72 26.83 44.05
N SER A 3 67.78 27.51 43.39
CA SER A 3 66.51 26.97 42.83
C SER A 3 65.79 28.10 42.07
N VAL A 4 66.07 28.24 40.76
CA VAL A 4 65.26 27.77 39.61
C VAL A 4 63.91 28.51 39.50
N ALA A 5 63.89 29.47 38.58
CA ALA A 5 62.71 30.10 38.02
C ALA A 5 62.01 29.17 37.03
N VAL A 6 60.68 29.18 37.02
CA VAL A 6 59.85 28.58 35.95
C VAL A 6 59.02 29.68 35.31
N ILE A 7 59.15 29.74 33.99
CA ILE A 7 58.48 30.63 33.04
C ILE A 7 57.17 29.97 32.59
N ALA A 8 56.09 30.75 32.46
CA ALA A 8 55.08 30.65 31.38
C ALA A 8 54.02 31.75 31.63
N GLY A 9 53.71 32.69 30.74
CA GLY A 9 53.90 32.74 29.30
C GLY A 9 52.61 32.39 28.56
N LEU A 10 51.81 33.43 28.29
CA LEU A 10 50.82 33.61 27.21
C LEU A 10 49.67 32.60 27.00
N GLY A 11 48.49 33.18 26.71
CA GLY A 11 47.62 32.66 25.65
C GLY A 11 46.15 32.53 26.03
N ILE A 12 45.40 33.63 25.96
CA ILE A 12 43.93 33.57 25.82
C ILE A 12 43.66 33.05 24.39
N ALA A 13 43.23 31.80 24.28
CA ALA A 13 42.74 31.22 23.04
C ALA A 13 41.20 31.14 23.09
N LEU A 14 40.55 32.07 22.37
CA LEU A 14 39.16 31.94 21.93
C LEU A 14 39.07 30.75 20.97
N LEU A 15 38.36 29.69 21.33
CA LEU A 15 37.98 28.64 20.40
C LEU A 15 36.51 28.23 20.60
N GLY A 16 35.69 28.71 19.67
CA GLY A 16 34.70 27.89 18.97
C GLY A 16 33.55 27.33 19.77
N ILE A 17 32.40 28.00 19.69
CA ILE A 17 31.08 27.43 19.92
C ILE A 17 30.85 26.39 18.80
N GLY A 18 31.22 25.14 19.05
CA GLY A 18 30.88 24.00 18.18
C GLY A 18 29.59 23.36 18.68
N ALA A 19 28.44 23.83 18.21
CA ALA A 19 27.20 23.09 18.36
C ALA A 19 27.33 21.78 17.57
N ALA A 20 27.60 20.68 18.26
CA ALA A 20 27.45 19.35 17.68
C ALA A 20 25.95 19.12 17.45
N ALA A 21 25.46 19.50 16.27
CA ALA A 21 24.19 19.02 15.76
C ALA A 21 24.34 17.51 15.53
N ALA A 22 24.05 16.71 16.55
CA ALA A 22 23.83 15.30 16.39
C ALA A 22 22.64 15.16 15.43
N GLN A 23 22.94 14.88 14.16
CA GLN A 23 21.96 14.46 13.18
C GLN A 23 21.35 13.17 13.71
N GLN A 24 20.19 13.27 14.33
CA GLN A 24 19.28 12.16 14.48
C GLN A 24 18.89 11.74 13.07
N ALA A 25 19.68 10.83 12.48
CA ALA A 25 19.19 9.98 11.42
C ALA A 25 18.03 9.21 12.06
N GLY A 26 16.81 9.70 11.86
CA GLY A 26 15.61 8.96 12.19
C GLY A 26 15.70 7.66 11.41
N PHE A 27 15.93 6.56 12.13
CA PHE A 27 15.63 5.24 11.61
C PHE A 27 14.11 5.22 11.45
N ALA A 28 13.62 5.68 10.31
CA ALA A 28 12.36 5.21 9.80
C ALA A 28 12.57 3.70 9.69
N GLN A 29 11.88 2.97 10.56
CA GLN A 29 11.84 1.52 10.53
C GLN A 29 11.31 1.15 9.15
N GLN A 30 12.24 0.83 8.24
CA GLN A 30 11.93 0.52 6.86
C GLN A 30 11.20 -0.81 6.91
N SER A 31 9.87 -0.73 7.02
CA SER A 31 9.03 -1.91 6.97
C SER A 31 9.27 -2.56 5.61
N ASP A 32 9.26 -3.89 5.55
CA ASP A 32 9.41 -4.63 4.29
C ASP A 32 8.39 -4.18 3.23
N LEU A 33 7.35 -3.44 3.62
CA LEU A 33 6.32 -2.80 2.79
C LEU A 33 6.83 -1.69 1.84
N ASP A 34 8.09 -1.26 1.96
CA ASP A 34 8.69 -0.21 1.12
C ASP A 34 9.85 -0.72 0.24
N LEU A 35 9.91 -2.03 -0.01
CA LEU A 35 10.99 -2.62 -0.81
C LEU A 35 10.93 -2.11 -2.27
N PRO A 36 12.04 -1.63 -2.87
CA PRO A 36 12.06 -1.27 -4.29
C PRO A 36 11.76 -2.48 -5.17
N LEU A 37 11.06 -2.28 -6.30
CA LEU A 37 10.63 -3.37 -7.18
C LEU A 37 11.77 -4.31 -7.60
N SER A 38 12.92 -3.77 -7.98
CA SER A 38 14.08 -4.59 -8.40
C SER A 38 14.63 -5.44 -7.27
N GLU A 39 14.58 -4.93 -6.04
CA GLU A 39 14.99 -5.66 -4.86
C GLU A 39 13.99 -6.76 -4.53
N TYR A 40 12.69 -6.43 -4.55
CA TYR A 40 11.63 -7.42 -4.36
C TYR A 40 11.72 -8.56 -5.36
N LEU A 41 11.90 -8.29 -6.64
CA LEU A 41 12.02 -9.34 -7.67
C LEU A 41 13.27 -10.21 -7.49
N ARG A 42 14.32 -9.70 -6.82
CA ARG A 42 15.55 -10.45 -6.54
C ARG A 42 15.40 -11.38 -5.34
N THR A 43 14.64 -10.94 -4.33
CA THR A 43 14.50 -11.64 -3.06
C THR A 43 13.24 -12.49 -2.98
N ALA A 44 12.20 -12.13 -3.73
CA ALA A 44 10.99 -12.93 -3.85
C ALA A 44 11.32 -14.22 -4.62
N GLY A 45 10.68 -15.32 -4.22
CA GLY A 45 11.03 -16.66 -4.66
C GLY A 45 11.00 -16.88 -6.19
N PRO A 46 11.45 -18.05 -6.67
CA PRO A 46 11.69 -18.31 -8.10
C PRO A 46 10.43 -18.23 -8.99
N ASP A 47 9.23 -18.28 -8.40
CA ASP A 47 7.96 -18.29 -9.13
C ASP A 47 7.36 -16.90 -9.37
N VAL A 48 8.04 -15.84 -8.92
CA VAL A 48 7.56 -14.46 -9.04
C VAL A 48 7.60 -13.97 -10.49
N LYS A 49 6.55 -13.28 -10.93
CA LYS A 49 6.43 -12.75 -12.29
C LYS A 49 6.02 -11.29 -12.28
N LEU A 50 6.73 -10.47 -13.05
CA LEU A 50 6.32 -9.09 -13.31
C LEU A 50 5.31 -9.04 -14.46
N VAL A 51 4.19 -8.35 -14.23
CA VAL A 51 3.18 -8.06 -15.24
C VAL A 51 3.13 -6.56 -15.47
N GLU A 52 3.35 -6.16 -16.72
CA GLU A 52 3.40 -4.75 -17.11
C GLU A 52 2.05 -4.03 -16.93
N PRO A 53 2.07 -2.69 -16.76
CA PRO A 53 0.86 -1.90 -16.59
C PRO A 53 -0.17 -2.16 -17.69
N GLY A 54 -1.38 -2.54 -17.28
CA GLY A 54 -2.48 -2.81 -18.20
C GLY A 54 -2.39 -4.13 -18.96
N ALA A 55 -1.39 -4.98 -18.71
CA ALA A 55 -1.34 -6.34 -19.23
C ALA A 55 -2.09 -7.35 -18.35
N LEU A 56 -2.21 -7.06 -17.05
CA LEU A 56 -2.88 -7.95 -16.08
C LEU A 56 -4.35 -8.19 -16.46
N ARG A 57 -4.74 -9.46 -16.44
CA ARG A 57 -6.13 -9.91 -16.55
C ARG A 57 -6.54 -10.67 -15.30
N ILE A 58 -7.68 -10.32 -14.72
CA ILE A 58 -8.36 -11.10 -13.69
C ILE A 58 -9.63 -11.65 -14.33
N ASP A 59 -9.71 -12.98 -14.49
CA ASP A 59 -10.85 -13.66 -15.12
C ASP A 59 -11.29 -13.01 -16.44
N GLY A 60 -10.31 -12.60 -17.26
CA GLY A 60 -10.51 -11.92 -18.55
C GLY A 60 -10.65 -10.39 -18.48
N ALA A 61 -11.03 -9.83 -17.32
CA ALA A 61 -11.15 -8.39 -17.12
C ALA A 61 -9.77 -7.72 -17.07
N ARG A 62 -9.58 -6.64 -17.83
CA ARG A 62 -8.34 -5.88 -17.86
C ARG A 62 -8.20 -5.01 -16.62
N MET A 63 -7.10 -5.17 -15.90
CA MET A 63 -6.80 -4.42 -14.69
C MET A 63 -5.80 -3.30 -14.99
N ILE A 64 -6.03 -2.10 -14.44
CA ILE A 64 -5.19 -0.92 -14.69
C ILE A 64 -4.99 -0.15 -13.38
N CYS A 65 -3.74 0.16 -13.03
CA CYS A 65 -3.41 1.06 -11.91
C CYS A 65 -2.45 2.17 -12.35
N GLY A 66 -2.90 3.03 -13.27
CA GLY A 66 -2.02 4.02 -13.89
C GLY A 66 -0.86 3.33 -14.61
N LYS A 67 0.38 3.73 -14.26
CA LYS A 67 1.61 3.13 -14.80
C LYS A 67 2.27 2.10 -13.85
N ARG A 68 1.61 1.69 -12.76
CA ARG A 68 2.18 0.73 -11.82
C ARG A 68 2.07 -0.70 -12.40
N PRO A 69 3.16 -1.48 -12.44
CA PRO A 69 3.09 -2.89 -12.78
C PRO A 69 2.47 -3.70 -11.62
N THR A 70 2.25 -4.98 -11.86
CA THR A 70 1.79 -5.93 -10.84
C THR A 70 2.72 -7.13 -10.80
N VAL A 71 3.20 -7.44 -9.61
CA VAL A 71 3.98 -8.63 -9.32
C VAL A 71 3.01 -9.75 -8.96
N ILE A 72 3.11 -10.88 -9.65
CA ILE A 72 2.41 -12.11 -9.31
C ILE A 72 3.35 -12.93 -8.44
N ASP A 73 2.99 -13.09 -7.18
CA ASP A 73 3.80 -13.77 -6.17
C ASP A 73 2.96 -14.81 -5.41
N PRO A 74 3.09 -16.10 -5.77
CA PRO A 74 2.40 -17.18 -5.07
C PRO A 74 2.82 -17.37 -3.60
N GLY A 75 3.99 -16.84 -3.20
CA GLY A 75 4.54 -16.91 -1.86
C GLY A 75 4.12 -15.76 -0.95
N PHE A 76 3.47 -14.72 -1.48
CA PHE A 76 3.08 -13.56 -0.69
C PHE A 76 2.08 -13.91 0.42
N GLU A 77 2.22 -13.30 1.60
CA GLU A 77 1.47 -13.75 2.79
C GLU A 77 -0.01 -13.38 2.77
N SER A 78 -0.39 -12.36 2.00
CA SER A 78 -1.78 -11.91 1.84
C SER A 78 -2.31 -12.20 0.42
N TRP A 79 -3.59 -11.91 0.16
CA TRP A 79 -4.17 -11.96 -1.19
C TRP A 79 -3.52 -10.95 -2.14
N GLY A 80 -3.16 -9.78 -1.63
CA GLY A 80 -2.51 -8.71 -2.37
C GLY A 80 -1.82 -7.73 -1.43
N GLY A 81 -0.98 -6.88 -2.03
CA GLY A 81 -0.26 -5.82 -1.33
C GLY A 81 0.09 -4.67 -2.28
N ALA A 82 0.40 -3.53 -1.70
CA ALA A 82 0.79 -2.33 -2.42
C ALA A 82 2.09 -1.77 -1.84
N TYR A 83 3.17 -1.87 -2.62
CA TYR A 83 4.45 -1.26 -2.28
C TYR A 83 4.62 0.01 -3.13
N PRO A 84 5.51 0.94 -2.76
CA PRO A 84 5.72 2.15 -3.54
C PRO A 84 6.01 1.85 -5.02
N GLY A 85 5.04 2.17 -5.88
CA GLY A 85 5.18 2.07 -7.34
C GLY A 85 4.72 0.76 -7.98
N TYR A 86 4.30 -0.26 -7.22
CA TYR A 86 3.81 -1.52 -7.78
C TYR A 86 2.83 -2.26 -6.86
N LEU A 87 2.04 -3.13 -7.46
CA LEU A 87 1.11 -4.00 -6.73
C LEU A 87 1.68 -5.41 -6.66
N ILE A 88 1.24 -6.17 -5.67
CA ILE A 88 1.54 -7.59 -5.51
C ILE A 88 0.21 -8.34 -5.45
N LEU A 89 0.09 -9.48 -6.13
CA LEU A 89 -1.06 -10.37 -6.03
C LEU A 89 -0.60 -11.81 -5.80
N ASN A 90 -1.29 -12.50 -4.88
CA ASN A 90 -1.08 -13.93 -4.65
C ASN A 90 -2.17 -14.76 -5.37
N PRO A 91 -1.85 -15.41 -6.50
CA PRO A 91 -2.84 -16.21 -7.22
C PRO A 91 -3.31 -17.45 -6.43
N LYS A 92 -2.47 -18.05 -5.57
CA LYS A 92 -2.84 -19.21 -4.75
C LYS A 92 -3.88 -18.84 -3.70
N ARG A 93 -3.73 -17.68 -3.03
CA ARG A 93 -4.69 -17.23 -2.02
C ARG A 93 -5.99 -16.70 -2.64
N MET A 94 -5.93 -16.24 -3.89
CA MET A 94 -7.10 -15.78 -4.64
C MET A 94 -7.85 -16.91 -5.35
N GLU A 95 -7.38 -18.16 -5.25
CA GLU A 95 -8.05 -19.33 -5.80
C GLU A 95 -9.41 -19.54 -5.12
N GLY A 96 -10.44 -19.87 -5.92
CA GLY A 96 -11.80 -20.07 -5.42
C GLY A 96 -12.57 -18.79 -5.04
N LEU A 97 -11.92 -17.62 -5.04
CA LEU A 97 -12.63 -16.33 -4.89
C LEU A 97 -13.42 -16.01 -6.16
N SER A 98 -14.55 -15.32 -6.03
CA SER A 98 -15.28 -14.82 -7.18
C SER A 98 -14.51 -13.71 -7.90
N THR A 99 -14.87 -13.46 -9.17
CA THR A 99 -14.27 -12.40 -9.96
C THR A 99 -14.41 -11.02 -9.30
N VAL A 100 -15.56 -10.73 -8.69
CA VAL A 100 -15.79 -9.44 -8.01
C VAL A 100 -14.83 -9.26 -6.84
N ILE A 101 -14.63 -10.29 -6.01
CA ILE A 101 -13.69 -10.23 -4.89
C ILE A 101 -12.25 -10.06 -5.39
N LYS A 102 -11.83 -10.81 -6.41
CA LYS A 102 -10.48 -10.68 -6.99
C LYS A 102 -10.22 -9.26 -7.53
N MET A 103 -11.21 -8.69 -8.23
CA MET A 103 -11.13 -7.33 -8.76
C MET A 103 -11.15 -6.28 -7.65
N PHE A 104 -11.91 -6.50 -6.57
CA PHE A 104 -11.90 -5.65 -5.38
C PHE A 104 -10.52 -5.63 -4.73
N ILE A 105 -9.90 -6.78 -4.47
CA ILE A 105 -8.54 -6.88 -3.91
C ILE A 105 -7.57 -6.04 -4.74
N TYR A 106 -7.51 -6.25 -6.06
CA TYR A 106 -6.64 -5.46 -6.93
C TYR A 106 -6.93 -3.95 -6.86
N ALA A 107 -8.22 -3.58 -6.86
CA ALA A 107 -8.62 -2.17 -6.84
C ALA A 107 -8.30 -1.51 -5.49
N HIS A 108 -8.38 -2.27 -4.39
CA HIS A 108 -7.97 -1.86 -3.05
C HIS A 108 -6.46 -1.60 -2.99
N GLU A 109 -5.63 -2.56 -3.44
CA GLU A 109 -4.17 -2.37 -3.51
C GLU A 109 -3.79 -1.19 -4.42
N CYS A 110 -4.53 -1.01 -5.51
CA CYS A 110 -4.35 0.16 -6.36
C CYS A 110 -4.71 1.46 -5.64
N GLY A 111 -5.68 1.43 -4.72
CA GLY A 111 -6.05 2.57 -3.89
C GLY A 111 -4.86 3.09 -3.10
N HIS A 112 -4.13 2.19 -2.43
CA HIS A 112 -2.93 2.55 -1.65
C HIS A 112 -1.88 3.33 -2.45
N GLN A 113 -1.81 3.15 -3.77
CA GLN A 113 -0.92 3.91 -4.65
C GLN A 113 -1.23 5.42 -4.76
N PHE A 114 -2.42 5.85 -4.31
CA PHE A 114 -2.90 7.22 -4.42
C PHE A 114 -3.30 7.84 -3.09
N ILE A 115 -3.74 7.03 -2.13
CA ILE A 115 -4.29 7.47 -0.84
C ILE A 115 -3.37 7.15 0.35
N GLY A 116 -2.31 6.38 0.15
CA GLY A 116 -1.42 5.93 1.23
C GLY A 116 -1.97 4.71 1.97
N ARG A 117 -1.61 4.54 3.25
CA ARG A 117 -1.87 3.32 4.04
C ARG A 117 -3.27 3.24 4.68
N ASP A 118 -4.15 4.20 4.38
CA ASP A 118 -5.48 4.25 4.97
C ASP A 118 -6.40 3.19 4.32
N GLU A 119 -6.66 2.11 5.05
CA GLU A 119 -7.53 1.01 4.61
C GLU A 119 -8.95 1.45 4.22
N ASP A 120 -9.56 2.35 5.00
CA ASP A 120 -10.93 2.81 4.74
C ASP A 120 -10.97 3.63 3.44
N ALA A 121 -9.95 4.45 3.21
CA ALA A 121 -9.82 5.21 1.97
C ALA A 121 -9.45 4.31 0.77
N ALA A 122 -8.68 3.24 0.96
CA ALA A 122 -8.40 2.23 -0.07
C ALA A 122 -9.67 1.45 -0.46
N ASP A 123 -10.47 1.01 0.52
CA ASP A 123 -11.79 0.41 0.29
C ASP A 123 -12.71 1.34 -0.48
N CYS A 124 -12.79 2.60 -0.03
CA CYS A 124 -13.62 3.62 -0.67
C CYS A 124 -13.17 3.85 -2.13
N PHE A 125 -11.85 3.87 -2.38
CA PHE A 125 -11.28 3.95 -3.72
C PHE A 125 -11.70 2.75 -4.57
N ALA A 126 -11.55 1.54 -4.06
CA ALA A 126 -11.86 0.29 -4.78
C ALA A 126 -13.33 0.25 -5.20
N VAL A 127 -14.23 0.54 -4.27
CA VAL A 127 -15.69 0.53 -4.48
C VAL A 127 -16.12 1.63 -5.45
N LYS A 128 -15.63 2.87 -5.27
CA LYS A 128 -15.94 3.97 -6.18
C LYS A 128 -15.48 3.69 -7.59
N ARG A 129 -14.31 3.06 -7.73
CA ARG A 129 -13.76 2.65 -9.01
C ARG A 129 -14.58 1.53 -9.65
N GLY A 130 -14.96 0.53 -8.87
CA GLY A 130 -15.75 -0.60 -9.36
C GLY A 130 -17.10 -0.18 -9.89
N ARG A 131 -17.79 0.71 -9.17
CA ARG A 131 -19.05 1.30 -9.64
C ARG A 131 -18.85 2.13 -10.91
N ARG A 132 -17.82 2.98 -10.96
CA ARG A 132 -17.53 3.83 -12.13
C ARG A 132 -17.21 3.01 -13.38
N TYR A 133 -16.50 1.90 -13.23
CA TYR A 133 -16.10 1.03 -14.34
C TYR A 133 -17.13 -0.03 -14.67
N GLY A 134 -18.13 -0.22 -13.80
CA GLY A 134 -19.29 -1.08 -14.04
C GLY A 134 -19.10 -2.55 -13.75
N TRP A 135 -18.02 -2.93 -13.05
CA TRP A 135 -17.82 -4.33 -12.62
C TRP A 135 -18.35 -4.58 -11.20
N LEU A 136 -18.62 -3.54 -10.42
CA LEU A 136 -19.21 -3.65 -9.09
C LEU A 136 -20.64 -3.09 -9.10
N GLY A 137 -21.62 -3.99 -9.03
CA GLY A 137 -23.02 -3.68 -8.79
C GLY A 137 -23.41 -3.82 -7.30
N PRO A 138 -24.68 -3.58 -6.93
CA PRO A 138 -25.14 -3.71 -5.55
C PRO A 138 -24.94 -5.13 -4.98
N GLU A 139 -25.22 -6.18 -5.75
CA GLU A 139 -25.03 -7.57 -5.32
C GLU A 139 -23.55 -7.89 -5.09
N GLY A 140 -22.68 -7.45 -6.00
CA GLY A 140 -21.23 -7.61 -5.85
C GLY A 140 -20.69 -6.84 -4.63
N LEU A 141 -21.29 -5.70 -4.27
CA LEU A 141 -20.93 -4.99 -3.05
C LEU A 141 -21.28 -5.78 -1.78
N GLU A 142 -22.43 -6.45 -1.74
CA GLU A 142 -22.78 -7.33 -0.62
C GLU A 142 -21.85 -8.54 -0.53
N GLU A 143 -21.38 -9.04 -1.67
CA GLU A 143 -20.36 -10.09 -1.70
C GLU A 143 -19.04 -9.61 -1.12
N VAL A 144 -18.57 -8.42 -1.52
CA VAL A 144 -17.38 -7.76 -0.94
C VAL A 144 -17.56 -7.59 0.57
N CYS A 145 -18.71 -7.11 1.03
CA CYS A 145 -19.01 -6.99 2.46
C CYS A 145 -18.94 -8.34 3.20
N THR A 146 -19.45 -9.42 2.60
CA THR A 146 -19.41 -10.77 3.18
C THR A 146 -17.99 -11.31 3.26
N PHE A 147 -17.16 -11.02 2.26
CA PHE A 147 -15.74 -11.33 2.27
C PHE A 147 -15.01 -10.59 3.40
N MET A 148 -15.21 -9.27 3.50
CA MET A 148 -14.55 -8.43 4.51
C MET A 148 -14.99 -8.76 5.95
N ALA A 149 -16.22 -9.23 6.16
CA ALA A 149 -16.71 -9.63 7.48
C ALA A 149 -15.88 -10.74 8.15
N LYS A 150 -15.10 -11.51 7.36
CA LYS A 150 -14.21 -12.56 7.87
C LYS A 150 -12.87 -12.02 8.36
N LEU A 151 -12.52 -10.77 8.01
CA LEU A 151 -11.29 -10.13 8.45
C LEU A 151 -11.48 -9.61 9.88
N LYS A 152 -10.64 -10.11 10.79
CA LYS A 152 -10.56 -9.56 12.14
C LYS A 152 -9.93 -8.19 12.04
N GLY A 153 -10.58 -7.17 12.61
CA GLY A 153 -9.94 -5.88 12.83
C GLY A 153 -8.82 -6.02 13.85
N ASP A 154 -7.91 -5.07 13.86
CA ASP A 154 -6.86 -4.91 14.86
C ASP A 154 -6.79 -3.42 15.30
N TRP A 155 -5.71 -3.03 15.98
CA TRP A 155 -5.55 -1.65 16.47
C TRP A 155 -5.42 -0.62 15.36
N ASP A 156 -4.95 -1.04 14.18
CA ASP A 156 -4.73 -0.18 13.02
C ASP A 156 -5.86 -0.32 11.97
N HIS A 157 -6.63 -1.42 12.02
CA HIS A 157 -7.64 -1.77 11.03
C HIS A 157 -9.05 -1.97 11.63
N ALA A 158 -10.03 -1.25 11.10
CA ALA A 158 -11.44 -1.39 11.50
C ALA A 158 -11.96 -2.82 11.24
N ALA A 159 -12.85 -3.30 12.11
CA ALA A 159 -13.50 -4.59 11.94
C ALA A 159 -14.35 -4.64 10.65
N GLY A 160 -14.43 -5.81 10.02
CA GLY A 160 -15.12 -6.03 8.74
C GLY A 160 -16.52 -5.39 8.61
N PRO A 161 -17.41 -5.47 9.63
CA PRO A 161 -18.73 -4.84 9.56
C PRO A 161 -18.70 -3.31 9.44
N ASP A 162 -17.76 -2.63 10.10
CA ASP A 162 -17.63 -1.17 10.02
C ASP A 162 -17.07 -0.73 8.66
N ARG A 163 -16.08 -1.47 8.13
CA ARG A 163 -15.56 -1.26 6.77
C ARG A 163 -16.68 -1.39 5.73
N CYS A 164 -17.54 -2.41 5.87
CA CYS A 164 -18.69 -2.59 4.98
C CYS A 164 -19.66 -1.41 4.99
N ARG A 165 -20.02 -0.88 6.16
CA ARG A 165 -20.90 0.31 6.25
C ARG A 165 -20.32 1.51 5.50
N LYS A 166 -19.02 1.77 5.66
CA LYS A 166 -18.31 2.86 4.94
C LYS A 166 -18.26 2.61 3.43
N MET A 167 -17.97 1.39 3.02
CA MET A 167 -18.00 0.99 1.61
C MET A 167 -19.36 1.26 0.95
N LYS A 168 -20.47 0.96 1.64
CA LYS A 168 -21.82 1.25 1.12
C LYS A 168 -22.06 2.73 0.88
N ILE A 169 -21.61 3.59 1.79
CA ILE A 169 -21.66 5.06 1.62
C ILE A 169 -20.81 5.48 0.42
N CYS A 170 -19.58 4.98 0.32
CA CYS A 170 -18.68 5.28 -0.80
C CYS A 170 -19.23 4.84 -2.15
N TYR A 171 -19.88 3.66 -2.19
CA TYR A 171 -20.57 3.17 -3.37
C TYR A 171 -21.62 4.17 -3.83
N GLN A 172 -22.52 4.58 -2.93
CA GLN A 172 -23.62 5.51 -3.23
C GLN A 172 -23.13 6.86 -3.75
N GLN A 173 -22.02 7.37 -3.23
CA GLN A 173 -21.39 8.63 -3.67
C GLN A 173 -20.66 8.52 -5.01
N ALA A 174 -20.36 7.31 -5.49
CA ALA A 174 -19.62 7.15 -6.74
C ALA A 174 -20.52 7.42 -7.95
N ALA A 175 -19.94 8.04 -8.98
CA ALA A 175 -20.59 8.12 -10.29
C ALA A 175 -20.87 6.71 -10.83
N PRO A 176 -22.07 6.42 -11.36
CA PRO A 176 -22.36 5.16 -12.02
C PRO A 176 -21.58 5.06 -13.33
N ARG A 177 -21.58 3.87 -13.95
CA ARG A 177 -21.01 3.70 -15.29
C ARG A 177 -21.69 4.66 -16.26
N ALA A 178 -20.94 5.23 -17.20
CA ALA A 178 -21.48 6.21 -18.14
C ALA A 178 -22.70 5.68 -18.94
N ALA A 179 -22.74 4.38 -19.22
CA ALA A 179 -23.86 3.74 -19.92
C ALA A 179 -25.15 3.66 -19.09
N ASP A 180 -25.06 3.75 -17.77
CA ASP A 180 -26.20 3.61 -16.85
C ASP A 180 -26.93 4.95 -16.66
N LYS A 181 -26.38 6.06 -17.18
CA LYS A 181 -27.00 7.40 -17.14
C LYS A 181 -28.15 7.60 -18.13
N LYS A 182 -28.51 6.59 -18.91
CA LYS A 182 -29.53 6.67 -19.98
C LYS A 182 -30.95 6.27 -19.57
N GLN A 183 -31.23 6.11 -18.28
CA GLN A 183 -32.57 5.80 -17.75
C GLN A 183 -33.25 7.05 -17.19
#